data_AF-A0AAV5LIR1-F1
#
_entry.id   AF-A0AAV5LIR1-F1
#
_cell.length_a   1.000
_cell.length_b   1.000
_cell.length_c   1.000
_cell.angle_alpha   90.00
_cell.angle_beta   90.00
_cell.angle_gamma   90.00
#
_symmetry.space_group_name_H-M   'P 1'
#
loop_
_entity.id
_entity.type
_entity.pdbx_description
1 polymer ?
#
loop_
_entity_poly.entity_id
_entity_poly.type
_entity_poly.pdbx_seq_one_letter_code
_entity_poly.pdbx_strand_id
1 'polypeptide(L)' 'MFSYITQNGPYPPGLFSSVCKEGKLGLACPADSPSAKSATANHAGGICSPSISRLLLIIVGLLFKLLA' A
#
# COMPACT_ATOMS: atom_id res chain seq x y z
N MET A 1 -0.55 -6.50 -0.33
CA MET A 1 -1.85 -6.68 0.35
C MET A 1 -1.71 -7.51 1.63
N PHE A 2 -1.09 -8.70 1.62
CA PHE A 2 -0.86 -9.49 2.85
C PHE A 2 -0.15 -8.70 3.98
N SER A 3 0.87 -7.90 3.66
CA SER A 3 1.56 -7.06 4.66
C SER A 3 0.67 -6.01 5.35
N TYR A 4 -0.42 -5.59 4.72
CA TYR A 4 -1.40 -4.68 5.33
C TYR A 4 -2.32 -5.42 6.30
N ILE A 5 -2.73 -6.65 5.95
CA ILE A 5 -3.54 -7.50 6.83
C ILE A 5 -2.75 -7.93 8.07
N THR A 6 -1.48 -8.33 7.89
CA THR A 6 -0.60 -8.75 8.99
C THR A 6 -0.18 -7.59 9.90
N GLN A 7 -0.14 -6.35 9.41
CA GLN A 7 0.14 -5.18 10.26
C GLN A 7 -1.08 -4.71 11.07
N ASN A 8 -2.28 -4.85 10.51
CA ASN A 8 -3.51 -4.35 11.15
C ASN A 8 -4.27 -5.42 11.95
N GLY A 9 -3.88 -6.70 11.85
CA GLY A 9 -4.42 -7.79 12.65
C GLY A 9 -3.31 -8.73 13.11
N PRO A 10 -3.37 -9.27 14.34
CA PRO A 10 -2.36 -10.19 14.87
C PRO A 10 -2.51 -11.60 14.28
N TYR A 11 -2.43 -11.71 12.95
CA TYR A 11 -2.59 -12.98 12.24
C TYR A 11 -1.22 -13.62 11.98
N PRO A 12 -1.03 -14.91 12.33
CA PRO A 12 0.22 -15.60 12.08
C PRO A 12 0.49 -15.73 10.56
N PRO A 13 1.77 -15.77 10.15
CA PRO A 13 2.13 -15.95 8.75
C PRO A 13 1.54 -17.27 8.24
N GLY A 14 0.86 -17.23 7.10
CA GLY A 14 0.26 -18.42 6.49
C GLY A 14 -1.11 -18.86 7.04
N LEU A 15 -1.75 -18.06 7.91
CA LEU A 15 -3.12 -18.35 8.38
C LEU A 15 -4.09 -18.61 7.22
N PHE A 16 -4.03 -17.75 6.19
CA PHE A 16 -4.93 -17.85 5.03
C PHE A 16 -4.73 -19.13 4.22
N SER A 17 -3.50 -19.65 4.13
CA SER A 17 -3.18 -20.90 3.42
C SER A 17 -3.43 -22.17 4.26
N SER A 18 -3.51 -22.04 5.58
CA SER A 18 -3.78 -23.18 6.49
C SER A 18 -5.27 -23.42 6.69
N VAL A 19 -6.07 -22.35 6.73
CA VAL A 19 -7.53 -22.41 6.90
C VAL A 19 -8.22 -22.66 5.56
N CYS A 20 -7.86 -21.93 4.51
CA CYS A 20 -8.47 -22.09 3.20
C CYS A 20 -7.62 -23.04 2.35
N LYS A 21 -8.05 -24.30 2.29
CA LYS A 21 -7.44 -25.34 1.45
C LYS A 21 -8.31 -25.58 0.22
N GLU A 22 -8.11 -24.78 -0.81
CA GLU A 22 -8.75 -25.05 -2.10
C GLU A 22 -7.80 -25.88 -2.98
N GLY A 23 -8.36 -26.60 -3.95
CA GLY A 23 -7.67 -27.60 -4.76
C GLY A 23 -6.48 -27.09 -5.60
N LYS A 24 -6.10 -27.85 -6.63
CA LYS A 24 -4.85 -27.66 -7.41
C LYS A 24 -4.65 -26.26 -8.03
N LEU A 25 -5.71 -25.45 -8.11
CA LEU A 25 -5.71 -24.11 -8.69
C LEU A 25 -5.63 -22.98 -7.65
N GLY A 26 -5.56 -23.28 -6.35
CA GLY A 26 -5.63 -22.29 -5.27
C GLY A 26 -7.07 -21.86 -4.99
N LEU A 27 -7.24 -20.84 -4.13
CA LEU A 27 -8.55 -20.36 -3.66
C LEU A 27 -9.40 -19.85 -4.84
N ALA A 28 -10.67 -20.28 -4.90
CA ALA A 28 -11.59 -19.78 -5.91
C ALA A 28 -11.80 -18.27 -5.76
N CYS A 29 -11.51 -17.51 -6.81
CA CYS A 29 -11.92 -16.12 -6.93
C CYS A 29 -13.27 -16.09 -7.67
N PRO A 30 -14.43 -16.02 -6.97
CA PRO A 30 -15.71 -15.85 -7.65
C PRO A 30 -15.65 -14.60 -8.56
N ALA A 31 -16.17 -14.73 -9.78
CA ALA A 31 -16.07 -13.70 -10.82
C ALA A 31 -16.65 -12.35 -10.38
N ASP A 32 -17.63 -12.38 -9.49
CA ASP A 32 -18.12 -11.23 -8.75
C ASP A 32 -17.28 -10.97 -7.50
N SER A 33 -16.01 -10.61 -7.69
CA SER A 33 -15.46 -9.63 -6.76
C SER A 33 -16.40 -8.42 -6.82
N PRO A 34 -16.76 -7.75 -5.71
CA PRO A 34 -17.29 -6.40 -5.79
C PRO A 34 -16.19 -5.54 -6.40
N SER A 35 -16.10 -5.58 -7.72
CA SER A 35 -15.21 -4.78 -8.53
C SER A 35 -15.59 -3.36 -8.19
N ALA A 36 -14.68 -2.72 -7.46
CA ALA A 36 -14.44 -1.29 -7.45
C ALA A 36 -15.61 -0.52 -8.06
N LYS A 37 -16.69 -0.30 -7.27
CA LYS A 37 -17.70 0.67 -7.65
C LYS A 37 -16.94 1.97 -7.87
N SER A 38 -16.83 2.35 -9.13
CA SER A 38 -16.20 3.57 -9.65
C SER A 38 -14.73 3.75 -9.27
N ALA A 39 -13.85 3.03 -9.96
CA ALA A 39 -12.63 3.68 -10.43
C ALA A 39 -13.04 4.75 -11.46
N THR A 40 -13.57 5.88 -10.97
CA THR A 40 -13.45 7.12 -11.74
C THR A 40 -11.96 7.35 -11.87
N ALA A 41 -11.45 7.22 -13.09
CA ALA A 41 -10.10 7.58 -13.46
C ALA A 41 -9.93 9.11 -13.31
N ASN A 42 -9.94 9.59 -12.07
CA ASN A 42 -9.27 10.80 -11.72
C ASN A 42 -7.83 10.39 -11.46
N HIS A 43 -7.03 10.40 -12.52
CA HIS A 43 -5.59 10.67 -12.39
C HIS A 43 -5.42 12.10 -11.85
N ALA A 44 -5.89 12.35 -10.62
CA ALA A 44 -5.21 13.28 -9.76
C ALA A 44 -3.96 12.53 -9.33
N GLY A 45 -2.90 12.68 -10.14
CA GLY A 45 -1.57 12.19 -9.82
C GLY A 45 -1.14 12.78 -8.48
N GLY A 46 -1.53 12.10 -7.40
CA GLY A 46 -1.05 12.36 -6.06
C GLY A 46 0.45 12.25 -6.13
N ILE A 47 1.11 13.35 -5.82
CA ILE A 47 2.55 13.53 -5.98
C ILE A 47 3.26 12.63 -4.95
N CYS A 48 3.28 11.33 -5.21
CA CYS A 48 4.05 10.35 -4.47
C CYS A 48 5.39 10.15 -5.20
N SER A 49 6.09 11.25 -5.46
CA SER A 49 7.48 11.20 -5.88
C SER A 49 8.34 11.37 -4.63
N PRO A 50 9.12 10.34 -4.22
CA PRO A 50 10.01 10.42 -3.05
C PRO A 50 11.06 11.54 -3.20
N SER A 51 11.18 12.12 -4.39
CA SER A 51 12.07 13.24 -4.71
C SER A 51 11.68 14.55 -4.02
N ILE A 52 10.40 14.83 -3.80
CA ILE A 52 9.96 16.09 -3.17
C ILE A 52 10.25 16.09 -1.66
N SER A 53 10.07 14.93 -1.01
CA SER A 53 10.42 14.75 0.40
C SER A 53 11.91 14.96 0.66
N ARG A 54 12.78 14.50 -0.26
CA ARG A 54 14.23 14.73 -0.19
C ARG A 54 14.60 16.20 -0.36
N LEU A 55 13.97 16.90 -1.31
CA LEU A 55 14.26 18.31 -1.59
C LEU A 55 13.89 19.23 -0.40
N LEU A 56 12.74 18.98 0.25
CA LEU A 56 12.29 19.77 1.39
C LEU A 56 13.27 19.71 2.57
N LEU A 57 13.79 18.51 2.87
CA LEU A 57 14.75 18.31 3.97
C LEU A 57 16.06 19.07 3.73
N ILE A 58 16.54 19.12 2.48
CA ILE A 58 17.76 19.84 2.12
C ILE A 58 17.56 21.35 2.29
N ILE A 59 16.42 21.89 1.82
CA ILE A 59 16.12 23.33 1.90
C ILE A 59 16.02 23.80 3.35
N VAL A 60 15.32 23.04 4.21
CA VAL A 60 15.20 23.36 5.63
C VAL A 60 16.56 23.33 6.34
N GLY A 61 17.40 22.33 6.04
CA GLY A 61 18.75 22.24 6.59
C GLY A 61 19.65 23.41 6.18
N LEU A 62 19.56 23.86 4.92
CA LEU A 62 20.34 24.99 4.42
C LEU A 62 19.91 26.31 5.08
N LEU A 63 18.59 26.55 5.20
CA LEU A 63 18.04 27.73 5.87
C LEU A 63 18.49 27.83 7.33
N PHE A 64 18.49 26.71 8.06
CA PHE A 64 18.94 26.68 9.44
C PHE A 64 20.43 27.02 9.59
N LYS A 65 21.26 26.63 8.62
CA LYS A 65 22.69 26.97 8.57
C LYS A 65 22.98 28.40 8.13
N LEU A 66 22.08 29.03 7.38
CA LEU A 66 22.19 30.43 6.96
C LEU A 66 21.69 31.42 8.02
N LEU A 67 20.79 30.97 8.90
CA LEU A 67 20.19 31.78 9.95
C LEU A 67 20.98 31.76 11.28
N ALA A 68 21.86 30.76 11.47
CA ALA A 68 22.74 30.61 12.63
C ALA A 68 24.17 31.03 12.27
#